data_AF-A0A812IMJ7-F1
#
_entry.id   AF-A0A812IMJ7-F1
#
_cell.length_a   1.000
_cell.length_b   1.000
_cell.length_c   1.000
_cell.angle_alpha   90.00
_cell.angle_beta   90.00
_cell.angle_gamma   90.00
#
_symmetry.space_group_name_H-M   'P 1'
#
loop_
_entity.id
_entity.type
_entity.pdbx_description
1 polymer ?
#
loop_
_entity_poly.entity_id
_entity_poly.type
_entity_poly.pdbx_seq_one_letter_code
_entity_poly.pdbx_strand_id
1 'polypeptide(L)'
;MQASRTALPEAPEALIESSFRRLLAALDQEREQVRAAWARLSEERDQTTEELEKLRQDTEEWCYREKLKIDAEWQRLNKLSEDMSKMWTETEVIQINCSGQVFTIPKQTMCGIPGSVLAEMFSEKFIHEIPRDEEGRFFLDFNPQCFSVVVEYLRNRRLRADAPLPVVPVVQRRNMELLAEAWKLWPFLKPNRMNPLHGTSLHVATRPAADQPDGPEPATVEVVRATHPGWQVIGAEHPLPVSSASYFEVTVLANPDVRGGLAVGLCNHLPQGPETHSIRLQCCVLYNSNNGLLGDALGDHDVQSGLQLSEGERVGVRHDVLSKSLQWPLVWKTR
;
A
#
# COMPACT_ATOMS: atom_id res chain seq x y z
N MET A 1 -110.05 39.41 -88.78
CA MET A 1 -108.88 39.15 -89.65
C MET A 1 -107.65 38.95 -88.78
N GLN A 2 -106.74 38.10 -89.26
CA GLN A 2 -105.62 37.43 -88.58
C GLN A 2 -104.57 38.34 -87.89
N ALA A 3 -103.95 37.79 -86.84
CA ALA A 3 -102.49 37.72 -86.56
C ALA A 3 -102.34 37.20 -85.11
N SER A 4 -101.87 35.99 -84.78
CA SER A 4 -100.60 35.28 -85.06
C SER A 4 -99.36 35.92 -84.41
N ARG A 5 -98.63 35.05 -83.69
CA ARG A 5 -97.30 35.19 -83.05
C ARG A 5 -97.30 35.95 -81.71
N THR A 6 -96.61 35.49 -80.66
CA THR A 6 -95.26 34.89 -80.62
C THR A 6 -95.06 34.19 -79.28
N ALA A 7 -94.43 33.02 -79.30
CA ALA A 7 -93.83 32.38 -78.12
C ALA A 7 -92.66 33.24 -77.59
N LEU A 8 -92.58 33.38 -76.26
CA LEU A 8 -91.46 33.96 -75.51
C LEU A 8 -91.26 33.13 -74.21
N PRO A 9 -90.05 33.11 -73.63
CA PRO A 9 -89.37 31.89 -73.22
C PRO A 9 -89.50 31.55 -71.73
N GLU A 10 -89.74 30.27 -71.42
CA GLU A 10 -89.49 29.67 -70.10
C GLU A 10 -87.96 29.53 -69.90
N ALA A 11 -87.29 30.60 -69.48
CA ALA A 11 -85.85 30.56 -69.19
C ALA A 11 -85.36 31.25 -67.89
N PRO A 12 -86.16 31.96 -67.06
CA PRO A 12 -85.63 32.56 -65.83
C PRO A 12 -85.70 31.66 -64.59
N GLU A 13 -86.77 30.86 -64.40
CA GLU A 13 -87.00 30.11 -63.15
C GLU A 13 -86.08 28.90 -62.97
N ALA A 14 -85.85 28.11 -64.02
CA ALA A 14 -84.93 26.95 -63.96
C ALA A 14 -83.47 27.37 -63.70
N LEU A 15 -83.07 28.57 -64.16
CA LEU A 15 -81.75 29.13 -63.93
C LEU A 15 -81.58 29.55 -62.47
N ILE A 16 -82.62 30.17 -61.90
CA ILE A 16 -82.68 30.60 -60.49
C ILE A 16 -82.64 29.37 -59.56
N GLU A 17 -83.40 28.32 -59.84
CA GLU A 17 -83.38 27.09 -59.01
C GLU A 17 -82.01 26.39 -59.06
N SER A 18 -81.36 26.36 -60.23
CA SER A 18 -79.99 25.82 -60.38
C SER A 18 -78.93 26.66 -59.66
N SER A 19 -79.16 27.96 -59.50
CA SER A 19 -78.25 28.88 -58.82
C SER A 19 -78.36 28.74 -57.30
N PHE A 20 -79.57 28.58 -56.77
CA PHE A 20 -79.84 28.37 -55.35
C PHE A 20 -79.33 27.01 -54.86
N ARG A 21 -79.52 25.93 -55.63
CA ARG A 21 -78.95 24.60 -55.32
C ARG A 21 -77.42 24.60 -55.32
N ARG A 22 -76.79 25.34 -56.24
CA ARG A 22 -75.32 25.53 -56.25
C ARG A 22 -74.83 26.30 -55.03
N LEU A 23 -75.58 27.30 -54.57
CA LEU A 23 -75.26 28.09 -53.39
C LEU A 23 -75.38 27.28 -52.09
N LEU A 24 -76.42 26.44 -51.97
CA LEU A 24 -76.57 25.50 -50.85
C LEU A 24 -75.45 24.45 -50.85
N ALA A 25 -75.11 23.88 -52.01
CA ALA A 25 -73.99 22.95 -52.12
C ALA A 25 -72.64 23.61 -51.75
N ALA A 26 -72.45 24.88 -52.10
CA ALA A 26 -71.27 25.64 -51.72
C ALA A 26 -71.23 25.94 -50.20
N LEU A 27 -72.37 26.26 -49.59
CA LEU A 27 -72.48 26.46 -48.13
C LEU A 27 -72.26 25.16 -47.35
N ASP A 28 -72.79 24.04 -47.84
CA ASP A 28 -72.54 22.73 -47.24
C ASP A 28 -71.08 22.31 -47.42
N GLN A 29 -70.47 22.61 -48.57
CA GLN A 29 -69.04 22.40 -48.80
C GLN A 29 -68.18 23.25 -47.85
N GLU A 30 -68.50 24.53 -47.65
CA GLU A 30 -67.85 25.42 -46.68
C GLU A 30 -68.01 24.92 -45.24
N ARG A 31 -69.22 24.50 -44.84
CA ARG A 31 -69.45 23.92 -43.51
C ARG A 31 -68.63 22.64 -43.29
N GLU A 32 -68.54 21.80 -44.30
CA GLU A 32 -67.77 20.56 -44.22
C GLU A 32 -66.26 20.84 -44.20
N GLN A 33 -65.79 21.85 -44.93
CA GLN A 33 -64.41 22.35 -44.85
C GLN A 33 -64.09 22.91 -43.46
N VAL A 34 -64.99 23.73 -42.89
CA VAL A 34 -64.84 24.27 -41.54
C VAL A 34 -64.81 23.14 -40.52
N ARG A 35 -65.71 22.15 -40.60
CA ARG A 35 -65.70 20.97 -39.72
C ARG A 35 -64.41 20.17 -39.84
N ALA A 36 -63.93 19.93 -41.06
CA ALA A 36 -62.68 19.23 -41.28
C ALA A 36 -61.47 20.02 -40.73
N ALA A 37 -61.46 21.34 -40.85
CA ALA A 37 -60.43 22.20 -40.27
C ALA A 37 -60.47 22.19 -38.74
N TRP A 38 -61.67 22.27 -38.13
CA TRP A 38 -61.84 22.14 -36.68
C TRP A 38 -61.43 20.77 -36.16
N ALA A 39 -61.74 19.69 -36.89
CA ALA A 39 -61.33 18.34 -36.52
C ALA A 39 -59.80 18.19 -36.53
N ARG A 40 -59.12 18.72 -37.57
CA ARG A 40 -57.65 18.73 -37.65
C ARG A 40 -57.01 19.54 -36.53
N LEU A 41 -57.53 20.75 -36.27
CA LEU A 41 -57.03 21.60 -35.18
C LEU A 41 -57.25 20.97 -33.79
N SER A 42 -58.38 20.27 -33.59
CA SER A 42 -58.62 19.54 -32.34
C SER A 42 -57.64 18.38 -32.18
N GLU A 43 -57.40 17.62 -33.25
CA GLU A 43 -56.48 16.50 -33.24
C GLU A 43 -55.03 16.95 -33.02
N GLU A 44 -54.58 18.03 -33.68
CA GLU A 44 -53.26 18.64 -33.44
C GLU A 44 -53.12 19.18 -32.00
N ARG A 45 -54.19 19.80 -31.47
CA ARG A 45 -54.20 20.26 -30.07
C ARG A 45 -54.08 19.08 -29.11
N ASP A 46 -54.83 18.02 -29.33
CA ASP A 46 -54.82 16.87 -28.44
C ASP A 46 -53.46 16.14 -28.51
N GLN A 47 -52.87 15.99 -29.71
CA GLN A 47 -51.51 15.48 -29.91
C GLN A 47 -50.45 16.33 -29.18
N THR A 48 -50.47 17.65 -29.36
CA THR A 48 -49.52 18.55 -28.69
C THR A 48 -49.67 18.55 -27.16
N THR A 49 -50.90 18.42 -26.64
CA THR A 49 -51.11 18.27 -25.20
C THR A 49 -50.58 16.94 -24.66
N GLU A 50 -50.78 15.84 -25.37
CA GLU A 50 -50.23 14.53 -24.98
C GLU A 50 -48.69 14.51 -25.02
N GLU A 51 -48.08 15.15 -26.02
CA GLU A 51 -46.62 15.29 -26.11
C GLU A 51 -46.06 16.13 -24.96
N LEU A 52 -46.71 17.24 -24.62
CA LEU A 52 -46.32 18.07 -23.47
C LEU A 52 -46.45 17.31 -22.14
N GLU A 53 -47.52 16.53 -21.96
CA GLU A 53 -47.74 15.74 -20.75
C GLU A 53 -46.65 14.66 -20.60
N LYS A 54 -46.29 13.97 -21.68
CA LYS A 54 -45.19 13.00 -21.71
C LYS A 54 -43.86 13.66 -21.37
N LEU A 55 -43.54 14.78 -22.03
CA LEU A 55 -42.29 15.49 -21.80
C LEU A 55 -42.21 15.96 -20.33
N ARG A 56 -43.32 16.44 -19.77
CA ARG A 56 -43.42 16.84 -18.36
C ARG A 56 -43.12 15.66 -17.43
N GLN A 57 -43.75 14.51 -17.66
CA GLN A 57 -43.52 13.29 -16.87
C GLN A 57 -42.05 12.83 -16.96
N ASP A 58 -41.49 12.78 -18.16
CA ASP A 58 -40.08 12.41 -18.38
C ASP A 58 -39.12 13.36 -17.65
N THR A 59 -39.43 14.66 -17.66
CA THR A 59 -38.61 15.69 -16.97
C THR A 59 -38.71 15.56 -15.45
N GLU A 60 -39.90 15.25 -14.92
CA GLU A 60 -40.12 15.01 -13.49
C GLU A 60 -39.40 13.75 -13.02
N GLU A 61 -39.50 12.65 -13.79
CA GLU A 61 -38.77 11.42 -13.51
C GLU A 61 -37.25 11.64 -13.55
N TRP A 62 -36.77 12.37 -14.54
CA TRP A 62 -35.35 12.70 -14.66
C TRP A 62 -34.87 13.51 -13.45
N CYS A 63 -35.59 14.58 -13.08
CA CYS A 63 -35.27 15.40 -11.91
C CYS A 63 -35.25 14.57 -10.62
N TYR A 64 -36.22 13.67 -10.45
CA TYR A 64 -36.29 12.80 -9.28
C TYR A 64 -35.11 11.83 -9.20
N ARG A 65 -34.76 11.19 -10.32
CA ARG A 65 -33.59 10.29 -10.41
C ARG A 65 -32.29 11.04 -10.11
N GLU A 66 -32.14 12.24 -10.63
CA GLU A 66 -30.92 13.03 -10.43
C GLU A 66 -30.80 13.52 -8.98
N LYS A 67 -31.91 13.91 -8.36
CA LYS A 67 -31.96 14.26 -6.93
C LYS A 67 -31.54 13.08 -6.05
N LEU A 68 -32.02 11.87 -6.34
CA LEU A 68 -31.62 10.67 -5.60
C LEU A 68 -30.11 10.38 -5.71
N LYS A 69 -29.50 10.60 -6.88
CA LYS A 69 -28.05 10.47 -7.03
C LYS A 69 -27.30 11.49 -6.19
N ILE A 70 -27.74 12.75 -6.23
CA ILE A 70 -27.16 13.84 -5.44
C ILE A 70 -27.25 13.53 -3.95
N ASP A 71 -28.43 13.11 -3.47
CA ASP A 71 -28.64 12.76 -2.06
C ASP A 71 -27.75 11.57 -1.63
N ALA A 72 -27.59 10.56 -2.48
CA ALA A 72 -26.69 9.43 -2.22
C ALA A 72 -25.22 9.85 -2.14
N GLU A 73 -24.76 10.72 -3.05
CA GLU A 73 -23.41 11.28 -3.01
C GLU A 73 -23.19 12.14 -1.75
N TRP A 74 -24.17 12.98 -1.37
CA TRP A 74 -24.11 13.75 -0.13
C TRP A 74 -24.04 12.88 1.11
N GLN A 75 -24.77 11.77 1.16
CA GLN A 75 -24.67 10.81 2.26
C GLN A 75 -23.28 10.16 2.34
N ARG A 76 -22.67 9.82 1.20
CA ARG A 76 -21.28 9.31 1.16
C ARG A 76 -20.28 10.34 1.67
N LEU A 77 -20.41 11.59 1.22
CA LEU A 77 -19.58 12.71 1.66
C LEU A 77 -19.72 12.97 3.16
N ASN A 78 -20.95 12.97 3.70
CA ASN A 78 -21.18 13.13 5.13
C ASN A 78 -20.58 11.99 5.93
N LYS A 79 -20.72 10.74 5.49
CA LYS A 79 -20.11 9.59 6.17
C LYS A 79 -18.59 9.67 6.18
N LEU A 80 -17.97 10.02 5.05
CA LEU A 80 -16.52 10.24 4.97
C LEU A 80 -16.06 11.38 5.89
N SER A 81 -16.84 12.47 5.96
CA SER A 81 -16.59 13.61 6.84
C SER A 81 -16.69 13.23 8.32
N GLU A 82 -17.70 12.45 8.71
CA GLU A 82 -17.84 11.92 10.07
C GLU A 82 -16.71 10.97 10.45
N ASP A 83 -16.31 10.08 9.55
CA ASP A 83 -15.18 9.16 9.75
C ASP A 83 -13.85 9.94 9.91
N MET A 84 -13.62 10.95 9.07
CA MET A 84 -12.48 11.87 9.21
C MET A 84 -12.53 12.68 10.51
N SER A 85 -13.71 13.15 10.92
CA SER A 85 -13.88 13.91 12.17
C SER A 85 -13.56 13.05 13.39
N LYS A 86 -14.01 11.79 13.43
CA LYS A 86 -13.69 10.84 14.51
C LYS A 86 -12.19 10.57 14.61
N MET A 87 -11.53 10.43 13.46
CA MET A 87 -10.07 10.27 13.39
C MET A 87 -9.31 11.47 13.99
N TRP A 88 -9.87 12.68 13.93
CA TRP A 88 -9.24 13.90 14.45
C TRP A 88 -9.59 14.20 15.92
N THR A 89 -10.71 13.69 16.44
CA THR A 89 -11.09 13.87 17.86
C THR A 89 -10.24 13.07 18.84
N GLU A 90 -9.55 12.01 18.39
CA GLU A 90 -8.72 11.16 19.24
C GLU A 90 -7.25 11.63 19.35
N THR A 91 -6.89 12.76 18.72
CA THR A 91 -5.48 13.15 18.64
C THR A 91 -5.02 13.91 19.88
N GLU A 92 -4.86 13.21 21.01
CA GLU A 92 -4.18 13.71 22.21
C GLU A 92 -2.79 14.23 21.82
N VAL A 93 -2.51 15.52 22.07
CA VAL A 93 -1.21 16.14 21.78
C VAL A 93 -0.32 16.04 23.01
N ILE A 94 0.89 15.53 22.82
CA ILE A 94 1.88 15.36 23.88
C ILE A 94 3.12 16.22 23.63
N GLN A 95 3.78 16.59 24.72
CA GLN A 95 5.07 17.29 24.68
C GLN A 95 6.18 16.35 25.15
N ILE A 96 7.25 16.29 24.37
CA ILE A 96 8.40 15.43 24.62
C ILE A 96 9.65 16.30 24.65
N ASN A 97 10.40 16.25 25.74
CA ASN A 97 11.74 16.80 25.87
C ASN A 97 12.76 15.71 25.53
N CYS A 98 13.41 15.83 24.37
CA CYS A 98 14.49 14.96 23.96
C CYS A 98 15.84 15.67 24.22
N SER A 99 16.47 15.34 25.34
CA SER A 99 17.78 15.89 25.74
C SER A 99 17.91 17.42 25.63
N GLY A 100 16.86 18.16 25.99
CA GLY A 100 16.79 19.62 25.96
C GLY A 100 16.04 20.21 24.76
N GLN A 101 15.76 19.42 23.72
CA GLN A 101 14.93 19.87 22.59
C GLN A 101 13.48 19.41 22.77
N VAL A 102 12.55 20.37 22.76
CA VAL A 102 11.11 20.09 22.97
C VAL A 102 10.41 19.85 21.64
N PHE A 103 9.65 18.76 21.58
CA PHE A 103 8.81 18.37 20.46
C PHE A 103 7.35 18.33 20.89
N THR A 104 6.47 18.90 20.08
CA THR A 104 5.02 18.78 20.23
C THR A 104 4.49 17.89 19.11
N ILE A 105 3.95 16.74 19.50
CA ILE A 105 3.59 15.68 18.57
C ILE A 105 2.27 15.05 19.03
N PRO A 106 1.36 14.70 18.11
CA PRO A 106 0.18 13.92 18.49
C PRO A 106 0.57 12.50 18.91
N LYS A 107 0.03 12.00 20.02
CA LYS A 107 0.34 10.68 20.59
C LYS A 107 0.19 9.54 19.56
N GLN A 108 -0.87 9.58 18.75
CA GLN A 108 -1.10 8.62 17.67
C GLN A 108 0.07 8.54 16.67
N THR A 109 0.74 9.66 16.41
CA THR A 109 1.90 9.70 15.49
C THR A 109 3.10 8.94 16.07
N MET A 110 3.27 8.91 17.38
CA MET A 110 4.33 8.13 18.05
C MET A 110 4.10 6.61 17.92
N CYS A 111 2.85 6.20 17.83
CA CYS A 111 2.45 4.81 17.56
C CYS A 111 2.47 4.46 16.06
N GLY A 112 2.97 5.36 15.20
CA GLY A 112 2.93 5.22 13.76
C GLY A 112 3.79 4.10 13.18
N ILE A 113 4.68 3.47 13.96
CA ILE A 113 5.47 2.29 13.56
C ILE A 113 5.13 1.13 14.52
N PRO A 114 4.21 0.23 14.13
CA PRO A 114 3.84 -0.91 14.95
C PRO A 114 5.05 -1.80 15.28
N GLY A 115 5.11 -2.31 16.51
CA GLY A 115 6.20 -3.18 16.99
C GLY A 115 7.52 -2.46 17.31
N SER A 116 7.58 -1.14 17.12
CA SER A 116 8.71 -0.33 17.60
C SER A 116 8.61 -0.09 19.11
N VAL A 117 9.76 0.13 19.74
CA VAL A 117 9.83 0.52 21.16
C VAL A 117 9.11 1.85 21.38
N LEU A 118 9.15 2.74 20.40
CA LEU A 118 8.45 4.03 20.45
C LEU A 118 6.93 3.85 20.57
N ALA A 119 6.36 2.95 19.75
CA ALA A 119 4.93 2.64 19.82
C ALA A 119 4.54 1.95 21.13
N GLU A 120 5.44 1.12 21.69
CA GLU A 120 5.24 0.47 22.98
C GLU A 120 5.28 1.47 24.14
N MET A 121 6.29 2.35 24.17
CA MET A 121 6.42 3.42 25.17
C MET A 121 5.17 4.29 25.25
N PHE A 122 4.65 4.75 24.10
CA PHE A 122 3.48 5.63 24.05
C PHE A 122 2.13 4.88 23.98
N SER A 123 2.14 3.56 24.17
CA SER A 123 0.92 2.77 24.36
C SER A 123 0.28 3.05 25.71
N GLU A 124 -1.03 2.79 25.85
CA GLU A 124 -1.76 2.97 27.12
C GLU A 124 -1.15 2.20 28.29
N LYS A 125 -0.42 1.11 28.00
CA LYS A 125 0.18 0.25 29.03
C LYS A 125 1.42 0.87 29.67
N PHE A 126 2.30 1.48 28.87
CA PHE A 126 3.64 1.88 29.31
C PHE A 126 3.85 3.40 29.38
N ILE A 127 2.88 4.20 28.91
CA ILE A 127 2.99 5.67 28.91
C ILE A 127 3.19 6.26 30.31
N HIS A 128 2.73 5.57 31.35
CA HIS A 128 2.89 5.95 32.75
C HIS A 128 4.30 5.72 33.30
N GLU A 129 5.10 4.89 32.63
CA GLU A 129 6.48 4.56 33.04
C GLU A 129 7.51 5.53 32.45
N ILE A 130 7.12 6.34 31.45
CA ILE A 130 8.02 7.31 30.83
C ILE A 130 8.31 8.45 31.82
N PRO A 131 9.60 8.75 32.12
CA PRO A 131 9.97 9.87 32.96
C PRO A 131 9.42 11.20 32.45
N ARG A 132 9.23 12.16 33.36
CA ARG A 132 8.84 13.52 33.01
C ARG A 132 9.87 14.51 33.54
N ASP A 133 10.05 15.61 32.82
CA ASP A 133 10.86 16.74 33.28
C ASP A 133 10.11 17.61 34.31
N GLU A 134 10.77 18.66 34.80
CA GLU A 134 10.23 19.57 35.81
C GLU A 134 8.94 20.28 35.35
N GLU A 135 8.77 20.46 34.04
CA GLU A 135 7.58 21.05 33.43
C GLU A 135 6.49 20.02 33.07
N GLY A 136 6.69 18.74 33.42
CA GLY A 136 5.72 17.67 33.22
C GLY A 136 5.67 17.10 31.80
N ARG A 137 6.68 17.39 30.95
CA ARG A 137 6.82 16.86 29.58
C ARG A 137 7.51 15.50 29.62
N PHE A 138 7.19 14.60 28.69
CA PHE A 138 7.86 13.30 28.60
C PHE A 138 9.36 13.48 28.31
N PHE A 139 10.24 12.85 29.07
CA PHE A 139 11.67 13.00 28.92
C PHE A 139 12.29 11.78 28.22
N LEU A 140 13.05 12.03 27.15
CA LEU A 140 13.78 11.02 26.38
C LEU A 140 15.26 11.40 26.29
N ASP A 141 16.15 10.56 26.83
CA ASP A 141 17.59 10.77 26.80
C ASP A 141 18.22 10.18 25.52
N PHE A 142 17.94 10.83 24.39
CA PHE A 142 18.44 10.41 23.06
C PHE A 142 18.93 11.60 22.25
N ASN A 143 19.60 11.33 21.13
CA ASN A 143 20.08 12.37 20.22
C ASN A 143 18.90 13.10 19.55
N PRO A 144 18.72 14.41 19.81
CA PRO A 144 17.55 15.14 19.34
C PRO A 144 17.53 15.32 17.81
N GLN A 145 18.69 15.32 17.13
CA GLN A 145 18.78 15.41 15.67
C GLN A 145 18.34 14.10 14.99
N CYS A 146 18.66 12.95 15.58
CA CYS A 146 18.16 11.67 15.10
C CYS A 146 16.66 11.56 15.38
N PHE A 147 16.22 11.96 16.57
CA PHE A 147 14.80 11.96 16.93
C PHE A 147 13.98 12.86 15.99
N SER A 148 14.47 14.05 15.62
CA SER A 148 13.75 14.93 14.68
C SER A 148 13.50 14.27 13.33
N VAL A 149 14.45 13.48 12.82
CA VAL A 149 14.29 12.73 11.57
C VAL A 149 13.22 11.64 11.70
N VAL A 150 13.19 10.93 12.84
CA VAL A 150 12.14 9.94 13.12
C VAL A 150 10.76 10.61 13.18
N VAL A 151 10.65 11.74 13.87
CA VAL A 151 9.40 12.51 13.98
C VAL A 151 8.93 13.03 12.63
N GLU A 152 9.85 13.52 11.80
CA GLU A 152 9.55 13.96 10.44
C GLU A 152 9.02 12.81 9.59
N TYR A 153 9.66 11.64 9.65
CA TYR A 153 9.17 10.44 8.97
C TYR A 153 7.77 10.04 9.44
N LEU A 154 7.52 10.00 10.75
CA LEU A 154 6.21 9.63 11.31
C LEU A 154 5.10 10.62 10.89
N ARG A 155 5.42 11.92 10.82
CA ARG A 155 4.50 12.95 10.32
C ARG A 155 4.18 12.74 8.84
N ASN A 156 5.19 12.49 8.02
CA ASN A 156 4.99 12.22 6.59
C ASN A 156 4.20 10.93 6.37
N ARG A 157 4.47 9.89 7.18
CA ARG A 157 3.77 8.60 7.11
C ARG A 157 2.29 8.70 7.41
N ARG A 158 1.90 9.62 8.31
CA ARG A 158 0.48 9.91 8.60
C ARG A 158 -0.25 10.49 7.39
N LEU A 159 0.45 11.25 6.56
CA LEU A 159 -0.12 11.82 5.32
C LEU A 159 -0.09 10.82 4.17
N ARG A 160 0.95 9.99 4.11
CA ARG A 160 1.22 9.06 3.02
C ARG A 160 1.91 7.81 3.54
N ALA A 161 1.26 6.65 3.41
CA ALA A 161 1.81 5.37 3.87
C ALA A 161 3.16 5.01 3.21
N ASP A 162 3.38 5.49 1.97
CA ASP A 162 4.56 5.29 1.13
C ASP A 162 5.62 6.42 1.28
N ALA A 163 5.56 7.19 2.37
CA ALA A 163 6.47 8.31 2.57
C ALA A 163 7.95 7.88 2.51
N PRO A 164 8.80 8.57 1.73
CA PRO A 164 10.22 8.28 1.69
C PRO A 164 10.89 8.61 3.03
N LEU A 165 11.97 7.90 3.35
CA LEU A 165 12.79 8.20 4.51
C LEU A 165 13.41 9.61 4.38
N PRO A 166 13.35 10.46 5.42
CA PRO A 166 14.02 11.75 5.41
C PRO A 166 15.54 11.56 5.37
N VAL A 167 16.24 12.57 4.85
CA VAL A 167 17.69 12.53 4.70
C VAL A 167 18.36 12.65 6.07
N VAL A 168 19.13 11.63 6.43
CA VAL A 168 19.95 11.65 7.65
C VAL A 168 21.27 12.38 7.36
N PRO A 169 21.62 13.44 8.13
CA PRO A 169 22.91 14.11 8.01
C PRO A 169 24.07 13.11 8.10
N VAL A 170 25.11 13.27 7.26
CA VAL A 170 26.22 12.30 7.16
C VAL A 170 26.87 12.03 8.52
N VAL A 171 27.08 13.08 9.31
CA VAL A 171 27.62 13.03 10.68
C VAL A 171 26.73 12.29 11.68
N GLN A 172 25.43 12.17 11.41
CA GLN A 172 24.47 11.49 12.29
C GLN A 172 24.09 10.09 11.80
N ARG A 173 24.63 9.60 10.67
CA ARG A 173 24.28 8.29 10.13
C ARG A 173 24.46 7.17 11.14
N ARG A 174 25.62 7.12 11.81
CA ARG A 174 25.91 6.08 12.80
C ARG A 174 24.98 6.16 14.02
N ASN A 175 24.70 7.36 14.49
CA ASN A 175 23.77 7.57 15.62
C ASN A 175 22.33 7.19 15.24
N MET A 176 21.93 7.45 14.00
CA MET A 176 20.64 7.02 13.47
C MET A 176 20.55 5.50 13.37
N GLU A 177 21.59 4.81 12.88
CA GLU A 177 21.62 3.34 12.84
C GLU A 177 21.42 2.76 14.25
N LEU A 178 22.17 3.26 15.24
CA LEU A 178 22.04 2.83 16.63
C LEU A 178 20.65 3.10 17.21
N LEU A 179 20.08 4.28 16.93
CA LEU A 179 18.72 4.63 17.37
C LEU A 179 17.67 3.73 16.71
N ALA A 180 17.79 3.51 15.41
CA ALA A 180 16.86 2.67 14.64
C ALA A 180 16.87 1.23 15.13
N GLU A 181 18.06 0.68 15.43
CA GLU A 181 18.18 -0.65 16.00
C GLU A 181 17.60 -0.71 17.43
N ALA A 182 18.01 0.21 18.31
CA ALA A 182 17.56 0.24 19.70
C ALA A 182 16.04 0.37 19.81
N TRP A 183 15.41 1.16 18.94
CA TRP A 183 13.97 1.38 18.94
C TRP A 183 13.19 0.46 18.00
N LYS A 184 13.87 -0.48 17.32
CA LYS A 184 13.26 -1.39 16.33
C LYS A 184 12.47 -0.63 15.26
N LEU A 185 13.02 0.47 14.77
CA LEU A 185 12.43 1.29 13.71
C LEU A 185 12.65 0.62 12.35
N TRP A 186 11.86 -0.43 12.06
CA TRP A 186 12.01 -1.24 10.84
C TRP A 186 12.11 -0.46 9.52
N PRO A 187 11.48 0.73 9.31
CA PRO A 187 11.67 1.47 8.06
C PRO A 187 13.10 2.00 7.89
N PHE A 188 13.80 2.26 8.99
CA PHE A 188 15.18 2.74 9.01
C PHE A 188 16.20 1.59 9.05
N LEU A 189 15.74 0.38 9.32
CA LEU A 189 16.57 -0.82 9.33
C LEU A 189 16.66 -1.41 7.94
N LYS A 190 17.88 -1.57 7.44
CA LYS A 190 18.10 -2.26 6.18
C LYS A 190 18.09 -3.76 6.41
N PRO A 191 17.36 -4.54 5.60
CA PRO A 191 17.54 -5.97 5.61
C PRO A 191 18.99 -6.30 5.23
N ASN A 192 19.64 -7.19 5.99
CA ASN A 192 20.97 -7.63 5.63
C ASN A 192 20.87 -8.60 4.44
N ARG A 193 21.62 -8.31 3.38
CA ARG A 193 21.63 -9.01 2.10
C ARG A 193 23.05 -9.35 1.71
N MET A 194 23.24 -10.23 0.75
CA MET A 194 24.54 -10.50 0.14
C MET A 194 24.66 -9.67 -1.14
N ASN A 195 25.79 -8.99 -1.30
CA ASN A 195 26.05 -8.23 -2.52
C ASN A 195 26.15 -9.20 -3.72
N PRO A 196 25.32 -9.08 -4.77
CA PRO A 196 25.38 -9.95 -5.94
C PRO A 196 26.59 -9.66 -6.85
N LEU A 197 27.18 -8.47 -6.76
CA LEU A 197 28.36 -8.06 -7.50
C LEU A 197 29.60 -8.16 -6.60
N HIS A 198 30.22 -9.34 -6.59
CA HIS A 198 31.37 -9.64 -5.74
C HIS A 198 32.47 -10.37 -6.52
N GLY A 199 33.70 -10.36 -5.98
CA GLY A 199 34.89 -10.92 -6.64
C GLY A 199 35.12 -12.42 -6.41
N THR A 200 34.09 -13.17 -6.01
CA THR A 200 34.20 -14.60 -5.67
C THR A 200 33.52 -15.45 -6.75
N SER A 201 33.77 -16.75 -6.82
CA SER A 201 33.04 -17.63 -7.76
C SER A 201 31.72 -18.16 -7.20
N LEU A 202 31.18 -17.52 -6.17
CA LEU A 202 29.81 -17.74 -5.73
C LEU A 202 28.86 -17.01 -6.69
N HIS A 203 27.66 -17.55 -6.86
CA HIS A 203 26.59 -16.90 -7.60
C HIS A 203 25.43 -16.66 -6.63
N VAL A 204 25.12 -15.39 -6.39
CA VAL A 204 24.01 -14.97 -5.51
C VAL A 204 22.80 -14.61 -6.37
N ALA A 205 21.69 -15.30 -6.15
CA ALA A 205 20.41 -15.04 -6.81
C ALA A 205 19.33 -14.76 -5.78
N THR A 206 18.39 -13.85 -6.09
CA THR A 206 17.20 -13.62 -5.25
C THR A 206 16.02 -14.39 -5.81
N ARG A 207 15.27 -15.09 -4.95
CA ARG A 207 14.01 -15.76 -5.30
C ARG A 207 12.88 -15.32 -4.36
N PRO A 208 11.61 -15.33 -4.81
CA PRO A 208 10.47 -15.19 -3.90
C PRO A 208 10.44 -16.36 -2.90
N ALA A 209 10.16 -16.07 -1.63
CA ALA A 209 9.93 -17.07 -0.60
C ALA A 209 8.67 -17.86 -0.93
N ALA A 210 8.74 -19.19 -0.90
CA ALA A 210 7.61 -20.06 -1.23
C ALA A 210 6.50 -20.05 -0.16
N ASP A 211 6.80 -19.58 1.07
CA ASP A 211 5.99 -19.86 2.26
C ASP A 211 5.26 -18.63 2.87
N GLN A 212 5.15 -17.50 2.17
CA GLN A 212 4.42 -16.32 2.71
C GLN A 212 3.70 -15.51 1.61
N PRO A 213 2.44 -15.85 1.27
CA PRO A 213 1.69 -15.16 0.22
C PRO A 213 1.00 -13.85 0.67
N ASP A 214 0.84 -13.59 1.98
CA ASP A 214 -0.02 -12.49 2.48
C ASP A 214 0.72 -11.42 3.33
N GLY A 215 1.97 -11.10 2.99
CA GLY A 215 2.71 -9.96 3.53
C GLY A 215 2.70 -8.74 2.59
N PRO A 216 2.85 -7.50 3.09
CA PRO A 216 2.84 -6.28 2.27
C PRO A 216 4.02 -6.18 1.27
N GLU A 217 5.03 -7.03 1.40
CA GLU A 217 6.06 -7.27 0.39
C GLU A 217 6.33 -8.78 0.27
N PRO A 218 6.58 -9.32 -0.94
CA PRO A 218 6.97 -10.72 -1.08
C PRO A 218 8.31 -10.93 -0.38
N ALA A 219 8.32 -11.72 0.69
CA ALA A 219 9.56 -12.08 1.37
C ALA A 219 10.51 -12.69 0.32
N THR A 220 11.72 -12.14 0.20
CA THR A 220 12.73 -12.60 -0.77
C THR A 220 13.83 -13.36 -0.03
N VAL A 221 14.29 -14.46 -0.63
CA VAL A 221 15.36 -15.30 -0.09
C VAL A 221 16.53 -15.31 -1.06
N GLU A 222 17.74 -15.21 -0.53
CA GLU A 222 18.97 -15.27 -1.31
C GLU A 222 19.45 -16.72 -1.42
N VAL A 223 19.78 -17.13 -2.65
CA VAL A 223 20.30 -18.45 -2.98
C VAL A 223 21.73 -18.27 -3.45
N VAL A 224 22.66 -18.87 -2.72
CA VAL A 224 24.10 -18.85 -3.05
C VAL A 224 24.48 -20.21 -3.64
N ARG A 225 25.20 -20.19 -4.76
CA ARG A 225 25.72 -21.41 -5.41
C ARG A 225 27.20 -21.25 -5.74
N ALA A 226 28.02 -22.23 -5.40
CA ALA A 226 29.40 -22.27 -5.87
C ALA A 226 29.44 -22.65 -7.35
N THR A 227 30.19 -21.89 -8.15
CA THR A 227 30.36 -22.17 -9.60
C THR A 227 31.71 -22.83 -9.91
N HIS A 228 32.66 -22.76 -8.99
CA HIS A 228 34.01 -23.31 -9.13
C HIS A 228 34.41 -24.08 -7.87
N PRO A 229 35.29 -25.08 -7.97
CA PRO A 229 35.79 -25.82 -6.81
C PRO A 229 36.72 -24.96 -5.94
N GLY A 230 36.72 -25.21 -4.64
CA GLY A 230 37.57 -24.54 -3.66
C GLY A 230 36.79 -23.82 -2.57
N TRP A 231 37.48 -23.39 -1.51
CA TRP A 231 36.88 -22.58 -0.45
C TRP A 231 36.56 -21.20 -0.98
N GLN A 232 35.35 -20.72 -0.69
CA GLN A 232 34.90 -19.38 -1.05
C GLN A 232 34.06 -18.82 0.09
N VAL A 233 34.30 -17.56 0.44
CA VAL A 233 33.56 -16.87 1.49
C VAL A 233 32.91 -15.61 0.92
N ILE A 234 31.67 -15.38 1.30
CA ILE A 234 30.96 -14.13 1.05
C ILE A 234 30.43 -13.60 2.39
N GLY A 235 30.69 -12.33 2.66
CA GLY A 235 30.12 -11.62 3.80
C GLY A 235 28.78 -10.99 3.43
N ALA A 236 27.98 -10.68 4.45
CA ALA A 236 26.81 -9.84 4.25
C ALA A 236 27.21 -8.40 3.87
N GLU A 237 26.33 -7.70 3.18
CA GLU A 237 26.55 -6.34 2.68
C GLU A 237 26.66 -5.33 3.82
N HIS A 238 25.95 -5.57 4.93
CA HIS A 238 25.96 -4.72 6.10
C HIS A 238 26.47 -5.47 7.33
N PRO A 239 27.20 -4.78 8.23
CA PRO A 239 27.64 -5.38 9.49
C PRO A 239 26.43 -5.77 10.33
N LEU A 240 26.62 -6.75 11.22
CA LEU A 240 25.57 -7.12 12.16
C LEU A 240 25.23 -5.96 13.10
N PRO A 241 23.95 -5.81 13.48
CA PRO A 241 23.53 -4.92 14.54
C PRO A 241 24.33 -5.13 15.82
N VAL A 242 24.76 -4.03 16.42
CA VAL A 242 25.56 -4.04 17.65
C VAL A 242 24.73 -3.80 18.90
N SER A 243 23.49 -3.34 18.76
CA SER A 243 22.62 -2.97 19.87
C SER A 243 21.53 -3.99 20.18
N SER A 244 21.27 -4.92 19.26
CA SER A 244 20.24 -5.95 19.40
C SER A 244 20.75 -7.33 19.04
N ALA A 245 20.20 -8.36 19.72
CA ALA A 245 20.46 -9.74 19.34
C ALA A 245 20.14 -9.96 17.86
N SER A 246 21.07 -10.58 17.15
CA SER A 246 20.98 -10.83 15.72
C SER A 246 20.98 -12.32 15.46
N TYR A 247 20.20 -12.75 14.46
CA TYR A 247 20.12 -14.14 14.06
C TYR A 247 20.34 -14.25 12.56
N PHE A 248 21.22 -15.15 12.16
CA PHE A 248 21.48 -15.50 10.78
C PHE A 248 21.17 -16.98 10.59
N GLU A 249 20.34 -17.30 9.59
CA GLU A 249 19.97 -18.68 9.27
C GLU A 249 20.25 -18.98 7.80
N VAL A 250 20.78 -20.17 7.54
CA VAL A 250 20.99 -20.70 6.20
C VAL A 250 20.30 -22.05 6.10
N THR A 251 19.61 -22.29 4.99
CA THR A 251 19.10 -23.62 4.64
C THR A 251 19.95 -24.23 3.55
N VAL A 252 20.43 -25.45 3.76
CA VAL A 252 21.24 -26.18 2.77
C VAL A 252 20.33 -26.72 1.68
N LEU A 253 20.44 -26.17 0.46
CA LEU A 253 19.65 -26.63 -0.68
C LEU A 253 20.24 -27.86 -1.38
N ALA A 254 21.56 -27.96 -1.40
CA ALA A 254 22.30 -29.09 -1.94
C ALA A 254 23.72 -29.06 -1.39
N ASN A 255 24.26 -30.20 -0.99
CA ASN A 255 25.65 -30.34 -0.61
C ASN A 255 26.22 -31.61 -1.27
N PRO A 256 26.97 -31.48 -2.39
CA PRO A 256 27.48 -32.62 -3.13
C PRO A 256 28.68 -33.31 -2.46
N ASP A 257 29.32 -32.68 -1.46
CA ASP A 257 30.45 -33.28 -0.75
C ASP A 257 30.01 -33.92 0.57
N VAL A 258 30.03 -35.25 0.59
CA VAL A 258 29.69 -36.08 1.75
C VAL A 258 30.66 -35.89 2.92
N ARG A 259 31.87 -35.36 2.66
CA ARG A 259 32.89 -35.09 3.70
C ARG A 259 32.74 -33.73 4.35
N GLY A 260 31.76 -32.92 3.91
CA GLY A 260 31.59 -31.54 4.35
C GLY A 260 32.27 -30.54 3.43
N GLY A 261 32.04 -29.25 3.67
CA GLY A 261 32.43 -28.19 2.72
C GLY A 261 31.67 -26.88 2.88
N LEU A 262 30.71 -26.85 3.80
CA LEU A 262 29.96 -25.66 4.15
C LEU A 262 30.44 -25.14 5.50
N ALA A 263 30.58 -23.82 5.57
CA ALA A 263 30.89 -23.12 6.81
C ALA A 263 29.97 -21.93 6.96
N VAL A 264 29.52 -21.68 8.20
CA VAL A 264 28.71 -20.52 8.56
C VAL A 264 29.30 -19.91 9.82
N GLY A 265 29.30 -18.58 9.89
CA GLY A 265 29.75 -17.92 11.10
C GLY A 265 29.93 -16.42 10.93
N LEU A 266 30.65 -15.83 11.87
CA LEU A 266 30.83 -14.38 11.96
C LEU A 266 32.27 -14.00 11.63
N CYS A 267 32.39 -12.93 10.84
CA CYS A 267 33.66 -12.35 10.46
C CYS A 267 33.70 -10.90 10.93
N ASN A 268 34.84 -10.45 11.49
CA ASN A 268 35.00 -9.08 11.95
C ASN A 268 35.28 -8.08 10.80
N HIS A 269 35.57 -8.57 9.60
CA HIS A 269 35.78 -7.77 8.40
C HIS A 269 35.24 -8.48 7.15
N LEU A 270 35.07 -7.71 6.07
CA LEU A 270 34.73 -8.26 4.76
C LEU A 270 36.00 -8.91 4.15
N PRO A 271 35.98 -10.21 3.77
CA PRO A 271 37.16 -10.88 3.22
C PRO A 271 37.67 -10.23 1.94
N GLN A 272 38.99 -10.03 1.81
CA GLN A 272 39.60 -9.41 0.62
C GLN A 272 40.77 -10.23 0.05
N GLY A 273 40.89 -10.22 -1.28
CA GLY A 273 42.00 -10.83 -2.02
C GLY A 273 42.13 -12.33 -1.72
N PRO A 274 43.28 -12.82 -1.21
CA PRO A 274 43.48 -14.24 -0.96
C PRO A 274 42.58 -14.81 0.15
N GLU A 275 42.09 -13.97 1.06
CA GLU A 275 41.19 -14.40 2.15
C GLU A 275 39.87 -14.97 1.62
N THR A 276 39.38 -14.41 0.52
CA THR A 276 38.16 -14.86 -0.16
C THR A 276 38.18 -16.35 -0.52
N HIS A 277 39.38 -16.91 -0.69
CA HIS A 277 39.61 -18.30 -1.06
C HIS A 277 40.08 -19.20 0.10
N SER A 278 40.05 -18.68 1.33
CA SER A 278 40.54 -19.36 2.53
C SER A 278 39.40 -19.66 3.50
N ILE A 279 39.44 -20.86 4.09
CA ILE A 279 38.59 -21.20 5.24
C ILE A 279 39.09 -20.58 6.55
N ARG A 280 40.39 -20.31 6.66
CA ARG A 280 40.98 -19.71 7.86
C ARG A 280 41.06 -18.20 7.66
N LEU A 281 40.09 -17.49 8.22
CA LEU A 281 40.05 -16.04 8.29
C LEU A 281 40.49 -15.59 9.69
N GLN A 282 41.25 -14.50 9.76
CA GLN A 282 41.64 -13.91 11.04
C GLN A 282 40.42 -13.27 11.72
N CYS A 283 40.34 -13.35 13.06
CA CYS A 283 39.28 -12.73 13.86
C CYS A 283 37.85 -13.14 13.43
N CYS A 284 37.69 -14.41 13.00
CA CYS A 284 36.41 -14.97 12.61
C CYS A 284 36.09 -16.19 13.49
N VAL A 285 34.79 -16.43 13.70
CA VAL A 285 34.28 -17.65 14.34
C VAL A 285 33.41 -18.36 13.32
N LEU A 286 33.87 -19.51 12.83
CA LEU A 286 33.21 -20.27 11.77
C LEU A 286 32.90 -21.68 12.26
N TYR A 287 31.66 -22.14 12.11
CA TYR A 287 31.35 -23.55 12.21
C TYR A 287 31.51 -24.19 10.84
N ASN A 288 32.43 -25.16 10.73
CA ASN A 288 32.65 -25.96 9.55
C ASN A 288 32.07 -27.36 9.73
N SER A 289 31.33 -27.85 8.73
CA SER A 289 30.63 -29.13 8.81
C SER A 289 31.54 -30.35 9.06
N ASN A 290 32.82 -30.27 8.68
CA ASN A 290 33.81 -31.33 8.89
C ASN A 290 34.65 -31.11 10.15
N ASN A 291 35.08 -29.88 10.39
CA ASN A 291 36.08 -29.56 11.43
C ASN A 291 35.47 -29.04 12.74
N GLY A 292 34.16 -28.77 12.80
CA GLY A 292 33.54 -28.10 13.94
C GLY A 292 33.85 -26.60 13.97
N LEU A 293 33.91 -26.01 15.17
CA LEU A 293 34.25 -24.59 15.34
C LEU A 293 35.72 -24.31 15.02
N LEU A 294 35.94 -23.25 14.24
CA LEU A 294 37.24 -22.72 13.84
C LEU A 294 37.30 -21.25 14.25
N GLY A 295 38.31 -20.87 15.05
CA GLY A 295 38.54 -19.49 15.52
C GLY A 295 38.66 -19.39 17.05
N ASP A 296 38.65 -18.16 17.57
CA ASP A 296 38.52 -17.90 19.00
C ASP A 296 37.08 -18.19 19.42
N ALA A 297 36.83 -19.42 19.88
CA ALA A 297 35.51 -19.92 20.23
C ALA A 297 34.95 -19.22 21.49
N LEU A 298 34.34 -18.05 21.31
CA LEU A 298 33.48 -17.44 22.33
C LEU A 298 32.22 -18.30 22.49
N GLY A 299 32.12 -19.07 23.59
CA GLY A 299 30.92 -19.84 23.94
C GLY A 299 30.84 -21.25 23.33
N ASP A 300 31.91 -22.05 23.42
CA ASP A 300 32.03 -23.43 22.90
C ASP A 300 31.16 -24.49 23.62
N HIS A 301 30.19 -24.09 24.45
CA HIS A 301 29.46 -25.04 25.31
C HIS A 301 28.34 -25.80 24.60
N ASP A 302 27.81 -25.24 23.51
CA ASP A 302 26.57 -25.71 22.87
C ASP A 302 26.79 -26.32 21.48
N VAL A 303 28.05 -26.52 21.05
CA VAL A 303 28.36 -26.97 19.69
C VAL A 303 28.84 -28.42 19.64
N GLN A 304 28.15 -29.25 18.85
CA GLN A 304 28.56 -30.60 18.55
C GLN A 304 29.58 -30.61 17.42
N SER A 305 30.74 -31.22 17.64
CA SER A 305 31.75 -31.41 16.60
C SER A 305 31.29 -32.44 15.55
N GLY A 306 31.53 -32.16 14.27
CA GLY A 306 31.34 -33.11 13.17
C GLY A 306 29.90 -33.24 12.66
N LEU A 307 29.02 -32.29 12.96
CA LEU A 307 27.69 -32.25 12.37
C LEU A 307 27.78 -31.90 10.87
N GLN A 308 27.47 -32.88 10.04
CA GLN A 308 27.43 -32.74 8.58
C GLN A 308 26.18 -31.98 8.17
N LEU A 309 26.37 -30.93 7.37
CA LEU A 309 25.29 -30.10 6.85
C LEU A 309 24.70 -30.75 5.59
N SER A 310 23.60 -31.48 5.78
CA SER A 310 22.92 -32.26 4.75
C SER A 310 21.82 -31.44 4.06
N GLU A 311 21.39 -31.89 2.87
CA GLU A 311 20.28 -31.25 2.15
C GLU A 311 19.01 -31.16 3.02
N GLY A 312 18.39 -29.98 3.05
CA GLY A 312 17.19 -29.68 3.84
C GLY A 312 17.47 -29.25 5.28
N GLU A 313 18.71 -29.31 5.76
CA GLU A 313 19.06 -28.86 7.10
C GLU A 313 19.18 -27.33 7.18
N ARG A 314 18.77 -26.78 8.33
CA ARG A 314 18.88 -25.35 8.64
C ARG A 314 19.94 -25.11 9.69
N VAL A 315 20.83 -24.17 9.45
CA VAL A 315 21.90 -23.80 10.37
C VAL A 315 21.72 -22.35 10.77
N GLY A 316 21.67 -22.11 12.07
CA GLY A 316 21.51 -20.79 12.64
C GLY A 316 22.71 -20.36 13.47
N VAL A 317 23.01 -19.07 13.46
CA VAL A 317 23.93 -18.43 14.41
C VAL A 317 23.22 -17.24 15.01
N ARG A 318 23.12 -17.22 16.33
CA ARG A 318 22.57 -16.10 17.08
C ARG A 318 23.69 -15.40 17.82
N HIS A 319 23.84 -14.11 17.56
CA HIS A 319 24.69 -13.23 18.33
C HIS A 319 23.86 -12.54 19.41
N ASP A 320 24.19 -12.80 20.67
CA ASP A 320 23.60 -12.09 21.80
C ASP A 320 24.56 -10.99 22.29
N VAL A 321 24.12 -9.74 22.11
CA VAL A 321 24.87 -8.54 22.47
C VAL A 321 25.05 -8.42 23.98
N LEU A 322 24.04 -8.80 24.79
CA LEU A 322 24.06 -8.59 26.24
C LEU A 322 25.05 -9.53 26.93
N SER A 323 25.05 -10.80 26.54
CA SER A 323 25.95 -11.81 27.08
C SER A 323 27.31 -11.89 26.35
N LYS A 324 27.48 -11.13 25.26
CA LYS A 324 28.63 -11.23 24.34
C LYS A 324 28.91 -12.68 23.93
N SER A 325 27.86 -13.46 23.73
CA SER A 325 27.94 -14.89 23.43
C SER A 325 27.39 -15.20 22.04
N LEU A 326 27.90 -16.28 21.45
CA LEU A 326 27.37 -16.86 20.23
C LEU A 326 26.63 -18.13 20.58
N GLN A 327 25.34 -18.16 20.27
CA GLN A 327 24.54 -19.36 20.35
C GLN A 327 24.47 -19.98 18.96
N TRP A 328 24.79 -21.26 18.87
CA TRP A 328 24.72 -22.04 17.65
C TRP A 328 23.54 -23.00 17.78
N PRO A 329 22.29 -22.56 17.53
CA PRO A 329 21.15 -23.47 17.54
C PRO A 329 21.33 -24.50 16.42
N LEU A 330 21.74 -25.71 16.81
CA LEU A 330 22.03 -26.79 15.88
C LEU A 330 20.73 -27.34 15.30
N VAL A 331 20.59 -27.19 13.98
CA VAL A 331 19.80 -28.01 13.06
C VAL A 331 18.38 -28.33 13.52
N TRP A 332 17.44 -27.51 13.06
CA TRP A 332 16.05 -27.95 12.93
C TRP A 332 15.99 -28.94 11.78
N LYS A 333 15.93 -30.24 12.09
CA LYS A 333 15.48 -31.22 11.10
C LYS A 333 14.02 -30.92 10.80
N THR A 334 13.75 -30.34 9.64
CA THR A 334 12.40 -30.33 9.09
C THR A 334 11.95 -31.78 8.99
N ARG A 335 10.95 -32.16 9.80
CA ARG A 335 10.30 -33.47 9.70
C ARG A 335 9.55 -33.61 8.39
#